data_AF-A0A2B7WK28-F1
#
_entry.id   AF-A0A2B7WK28-F1
#
_cell.length_a   1.000
_cell.length_b   1.000
_cell.length_c   1.000
_cell.angle_alpha   90.00
_cell.angle_beta   90.00
_cell.angle_gamma   90.00
#
_symmetry.space_group_name_H-M   'P 1'
#
loop_
_entity.id
_entity.type
_entity.pdbx_description
1 polymer ?
#
loop_
_entity_poly.entity_id
_entity_poly.type
_entity_poly.pdbx_seq_one_letter_code
_entity_poly.pdbx_strand_id
1 'polypeptide(L)'
;MQPQQHQQPEGKPQLYRVFQPTFDSVAHDPLDPQKRYHEGIFIETDQTTELGTLFHVTGDIIAKNGMYYEERGPNYHPNESAHLHSNPQIGWVLADDFHSGRISAILKALPTPPKQQGLNFWEMDPRGEMTPYIWTKQDGERYGPDEERPPVFKCNEWTNQYALPALRDAGVLRDMT
;
A
#
# COMPACT_ATOMS: atom_id res chain seq x y z
N MET A 1 33.86 25.29 39.89
CA MET A 1 33.23 26.05 38.78
C MET A 1 32.68 25.04 37.79
N GLN A 2 31.43 25.20 37.39
CA GLN A 2 30.61 24.21 36.69
C GLN A 2 31.05 24.03 35.23
N PRO A 3 30.93 22.83 34.63
CA PRO A 3 31.04 22.67 33.18
C PRO A 3 29.78 23.24 32.50
N GLN A 4 30.00 24.12 31.52
CA GLN A 4 28.97 24.69 30.66
C GLN A 4 28.28 23.57 29.86
N GLN A 5 27.01 23.32 30.18
CA GLN A 5 26.12 22.55 29.32
C GLN A 5 25.93 23.32 28.02
N HIS A 6 26.43 22.76 26.92
CA HIS A 6 26.07 23.19 25.59
C HIS A 6 24.59 22.83 25.38
N GLN A 7 23.71 23.83 25.50
CA GLN A 7 22.35 23.72 24.99
C GLN A 7 22.45 23.70 23.46
N GLN A 8 22.15 22.55 22.86
CA GLN A 8 21.84 22.49 21.44
C GLN A 8 20.57 23.32 21.19
N PRO A 9 20.51 24.12 20.11
CA PRO A 9 19.29 24.84 19.79
C PRO A 9 18.18 23.82 19.51
N GLU A 10 17.00 24.02 20.11
CA GLU A 10 15.79 23.27 19.78
C GLU A 10 15.53 23.40 18.27
N GLY A 11 15.95 22.38 17.52
CA GLY A 11 15.88 22.35 16.07
C GLY A 11 14.44 22.33 15.63
N LYS A 12 14.11 23.12 14.61
CA LYS A 12 12.80 23.04 13.95
C LYS A 12 12.53 21.57 13.59
N PRO A 13 11.30 21.08 13.79
CA PRO A 13 10.97 19.70 13.44
C PRO A 13 11.29 19.43 11.97
N GLN A 14 12.17 18.47 11.72
CA GLN A 14 12.50 17.99 10.38
C GLN A 14 11.24 17.34 9.79
N LEU A 15 10.90 17.72 8.56
CA LEU A 15 9.77 17.17 7.81
C LEU A 15 10.28 16.33 6.63
N TYR A 16 9.59 15.23 6.35
CA TYR A 16 9.79 14.40 5.16
C TYR A 16 8.61 14.53 4.21
N ARG A 17 8.90 14.55 2.90
CA ARG A 17 7.86 14.60 1.86
C ARG A 17 7.15 13.25 1.78
N VAL A 18 5.85 13.29 1.61
CA VAL A 18 5.03 12.10 1.39
C VAL A 18 4.44 12.15 -0.01
N PHE A 19 4.59 11.06 -0.74
CA PHE A 19 4.07 10.86 -2.08
C PHE A 19 3.17 9.62 -2.14
N GLN A 20 2.31 9.57 -3.16
CA GLN A 20 1.46 8.42 -3.46
C GLN A 20 1.79 7.89 -4.86
N PRO A 21 2.85 7.09 -5.01
CA PRO A 21 3.18 6.52 -6.31
C PRO A 21 2.10 5.56 -6.79
N THR A 22 1.75 5.67 -8.06
CA THR A 22 0.87 4.74 -8.77
C THR A 22 1.70 3.97 -9.79
N PHE A 23 1.62 2.64 -9.79
CA PHE A 23 2.34 1.77 -10.72
C PHE A 23 1.38 0.96 -11.58
N ASP A 24 1.69 0.81 -12.86
CA ASP A 24 0.96 -0.10 -13.75
C ASP A 24 1.07 -1.54 -13.24
N SER A 25 -0.07 -2.23 -13.17
CA SER A 25 -0.11 -3.66 -12.87
C SER A 25 0.58 -4.45 -13.99
N VAL A 26 1.44 -5.41 -13.63
CA VAL A 26 2.15 -6.26 -14.61
C VAL A 26 1.18 -7.10 -15.45
N ALA A 27 0.03 -7.48 -14.88
CA ALA A 27 -1.02 -8.21 -15.56
C ALA A 27 -2.40 -7.59 -15.29
N HIS A 28 -3.27 -7.61 -16.30
CA HIS A 28 -4.66 -7.19 -16.19
C HIS A 28 -5.49 -8.26 -15.48
N ASP A 29 -6.34 -7.85 -14.53
CA ASP A 29 -7.30 -8.75 -13.89
C ASP A 29 -8.57 -8.87 -14.75
N PRO A 30 -8.84 -10.04 -15.36
CA PRO A 30 -9.99 -10.19 -16.25
C PRO A 30 -11.34 -10.12 -15.54
N LEU A 31 -11.40 -10.29 -14.21
CA LEU A 31 -12.64 -10.18 -13.43
C LEU A 31 -12.92 -8.77 -12.93
N ASP A 32 -11.90 -7.90 -12.94
CA ASP A 32 -11.95 -6.53 -12.46
C ASP A 32 -11.40 -5.61 -13.56
N PRO A 33 -12.16 -5.44 -14.67
CA PRO A 33 -11.63 -4.93 -15.93
C PRO A 33 -11.36 -3.43 -15.94
N GLN A 34 -11.77 -2.70 -14.90
CA GLN A 34 -11.40 -1.30 -14.76
C GLN A 34 -9.91 -1.21 -14.41
N LYS A 35 -9.16 -0.39 -15.14
CA LYS A 35 -7.73 -0.18 -14.85
C LYS A 35 -7.58 0.31 -13.40
N ARG A 36 -6.83 -0.44 -12.60
CA ARG A 36 -6.38 -0.06 -11.26
C ARG A 36 -4.86 -0.07 -11.23
N TYR A 37 -4.30 0.91 -10.55
CA TYR A 37 -2.87 0.98 -10.31
C TYR A 37 -2.53 0.28 -9.00
N HIS A 38 -1.30 -0.24 -8.91
CA HIS A 38 -0.73 -0.56 -7.60
C HIS A 38 -0.33 0.75 -6.94
N GLU A 39 -0.71 0.95 -5.68
CA GLU A 39 -0.49 2.19 -4.96
C GLU A 39 0.12 1.92 -3.58
N GLY A 40 0.83 2.92 -3.06
CA GLY A 40 1.33 2.92 -1.70
C GLY A 40 1.63 4.34 -1.22
N ILE A 41 2.22 4.43 -0.04
CA ILE A 41 2.65 5.69 0.57
C ILE A 41 4.16 5.68 0.57
N PHE A 42 4.77 6.61 -0.15
CA PHE A 42 6.22 6.77 -0.19
C PHE A 42 6.62 7.96 0.68
N ILE A 43 7.51 7.72 1.64
CA ILE A 43 8.10 8.77 2.47
C ILE A 43 9.53 8.96 2.05
N GLU A 44 9.81 10.12 1.46
CA GLU A 44 11.12 10.49 0.98
C GLU A 44 11.94 11.08 2.14
N THR A 45 12.97 10.34 2.55
CA THR A 45 13.83 10.69 3.68
C THR A 45 15.10 11.42 3.25
N ASP A 46 15.47 11.32 1.98
CA ASP A 46 16.60 12.05 1.39
C ASP A 46 16.15 12.78 0.12
N GLN A 47 16.13 14.12 0.18
CA GLN A 47 15.72 14.97 -0.94
C GLN A 47 16.78 15.10 -2.04
N THR A 48 18.05 14.75 -1.75
CA THR A 48 19.15 14.84 -2.71
C THR A 48 19.14 13.62 -3.62
N THR A 49 18.90 12.45 -3.04
CA THR A 49 18.86 11.17 -3.76
C THR A 49 17.45 10.72 -4.12
N GLU A 50 16.43 11.41 -3.62
CA GLU A 50 15.00 11.07 -3.76
C GLU A 50 14.66 9.67 -3.19
N LEU A 51 15.49 9.19 -2.26
CA LEU A 51 15.35 7.89 -1.62
C LEU A 51 14.44 7.94 -0.38
N GLY A 52 13.81 6.81 -0.10
CA GLY A 52 13.06 6.64 1.13
C GLY A 52 12.44 5.27 1.30
N THR A 53 11.29 5.25 1.97
CA THR A 53 10.55 4.02 2.26
C THR A 53 9.17 4.06 1.63
N LEU A 54 8.85 3.04 0.83
CA LEU A 54 7.50 2.75 0.34
C LEU A 54 6.79 1.81 1.33
N PHE A 55 5.63 2.24 1.80
CA PHE A 55 4.70 1.47 2.60
C PHE A 55 3.53 1.06 1.72
N HIS A 56 3.31 -0.24 1.54
CA HIS A 56 2.26 -0.72 0.64
C HIS A 56 1.70 -2.07 1.05
N VAL A 57 0.63 -2.48 0.38
CA VAL A 57 0.16 -3.85 0.41
C VAL A 57 0.36 -4.47 -0.97
N THR A 58 1.02 -5.62 -1.03
CA THR A 58 1.43 -6.31 -2.26
C THR A 58 0.96 -7.76 -2.27
N GLY A 59 1.15 -8.45 -3.41
CA GLY A 59 0.66 -9.81 -3.64
C GLY A 59 -0.66 -9.81 -4.40
N ASP A 60 -1.39 -10.93 -4.35
CA ASP A 60 -2.58 -11.12 -5.18
C ASP A 60 -3.80 -11.55 -4.36
N ILE A 61 -4.97 -11.04 -4.74
CA ILE A 61 -6.26 -11.43 -4.12
C ILE A 61 -6.72 -12.85 -4.49
N ILE A 62 -5.96 -13.57 -5.32
CA ILE A 62 -6.13 -15.01 -5.54
C ILE A 62 -5.31 -15.85 -4.54
N ALA A 63 -4.26 -15.30 -3.94
CA ALA A 63 -3.40 -16.03 -3.02
C ALA A 63 -4.21 -16.50 -1.79
N LYS A 64 -3.79 -17.61 -1.18
CA LYS A 64 -4.48 -18.19 -0.01
C LYS A 64 -4.70 -17.18 1.13
N ASN A 65 -3.70 -16.34 1.37
CA ASN A 65 -3.74 -15.32 2.43
C ASN A 65 -4.09 -13.92 1.91
N GLY A 66 -4.48 -13.80 0.62
CA GLY A 66 -4.66 -12.52 -0.04
C GLY A 66 -3.35 -11.74 -0.16
N MET A 67 -3.50 -10.41 -0.18
CA MET A 67 -2.39 -9.47 -0.21
C MET A 67 -1.84 -9.23 1.20
N TYR A 68 -0.57 -8.85 1.30
CA TYR A 68 0.13 -8.63 2.56
C TYR A 68 0.86 -7.30 2.57
N TYR A 69 0.99 -6.74 3.76
CA TYR A 69 1.72 -5.49 3.99
C TYR A 69 3.24 -5.68 3.86
N GLU A 70 3.92 -4.73 3.24
CA GLU A 70 5.38 -4.71 3.07
C GLU A 70 5.90 -3.26 3.17
N GLU A 71 7.14 -3.11 3.67
CA GLU A 71 7.90 -1.87 3.64
C GLU A 71 9.14 -2.08 2.78
N ARG A 72 9.32 -1.26 1.74
CA ARG A 72 10.51 -1.27 0.89
C ARG A 72 11.30 0.01 1.12
N GLY A 73 12.46 -0.09 1.75
CA GLY A 73 13.29 1.05 2.11
C GLY A 73 14.49 0.62 2.95
N PRO A 74 15.34 1.57 3.38
CA PRO A 74 15.23 3.02 3.20
C PRO A 74 15.77 3.55 1.86
N ASN A 75 16.28 2.67 1.00
CA ASN A 75 16.89 3.04 -0.28
C ASN A 75 15.95 2.80 -1.47
N TYR A 76 14.64 2.94 -1.28
CA TYR A 76 13.68 2.77 -2.36
C TYR A 76 13.54 4.05 -3.18
N HIS A 77 13.54 3.92 -4.50
CA HIS A 77 13.37 5.02 -5.45
C HIS A 77 12.20 4.69 -6.41
N PRO A 78 11.02 5.33 -6.27
CA PRO A 78 9.88 5.04 -7.13
C PRO A 78 10.18 5.16 -8.63
N ASN A 79 11.05 6.11 -9.01
CA ASN A 79 11.40 6.37 -10.41
C ASN A 79 12.30 5.28 -11.04
N GLU A 80 12.86 4.35 -10.26
CA GLU A 80 13.57 3.19 -10.82
C GLU A 80 12.61 2.14 -11.39
N SER A 81 11.32 2.19 -11.04
CA SER A 81 10.32 1.28 -11.58
C SER A 81 9.92 1.68 -13.00
N ALA A 82 10.12 0.78 -13.96
CA ALA A 82 9.61 0.94 -15.32
C ALA A 82 8.07 1.00 -15.40
N HIS A 83 7.39 0.62 -14.32
CA HIS A 83 5.92 0.64 -14.21
C HIS A 83 5.40 1.90 -13.53
N LEU A 84 6.25 2.86 -13.13
CA LEU A 84 5.78 4.08 -12.48
C LEU A 84 4.91 4.89 -13.46
N HIS A 85 3.65 5.10 -13.07
CA HIS A 85 2.70 5.90 -13.83
C HIS A 85 2.63 7.36 -13.35
N SER A 86 2.62 7.56 -12.03
CA SER A 86 2.61 8.89 -11.42
C SER A 86 3.15 8.84 -9.99
N ASN A 87 3.64 9.95 -9.47
CA ASN A 87 4.14 10.07 -8.10
C ASN A 87 3.82 11.44 -7.49
N PRO A 88 2.53 11.80 -7.32
CA PRO A 88 2.15 13.08 -6.72
C PRO A 88 2.61 13.17 -5.26
N GLN A 89 3.13 14.35 -4.88
CA GLN A 89 3.29 14.68 -3.47
C GLN A 89 1.89 14.90 -2.87
N ILE A 90 1.64 14.33 -1.69
CA ILE A 90 0.36 14.40 -1.00
C ILE A 90 0.45 15.09 0.36
N GLY A 91 1.67 15.28 0.89
CA GLY A 91 1.83 15.94 2.17
C GLY A 91 3.22 15.81 2.78
N TRP A 92 3.25 15.87 4.11
CA TRP A 92 4.44 15.86 4.94
C TRP A 92 4.22 15.04 6.20
N VAL A 93 5.29 14.44 6.72
CA VAL A 93 5.33 13.80 8.05
C VAL A 93 6.49 14.36 8.85
N LEU A 94 6.41 14.30 10.19
CA LEU A 94 7.55 14.57 11.05
C LEU A 94 8.58 13.45 10.93
N ALA A 95 9.87 13.81 10.92
CA ALA A 95 10.95 12.84 11.00
C ALA A 95 10.84 11.97 12.25
N ASP A 96 10.40 12.53 13.38
CA ASP A 96 10.19 11.78 14.63
C ASP A 96 9.08 10.72 14.50
N ASP A 97 7.99 10.99 13.77
CA ASP A 97 6.93 10.01 13.52
C ASP A 97 7.43 8.86 12.63
N PHE A 98 8.33 9.16 11.70
CA PHE A 98 8.98 8.16 10.85
C PHE A 98 9.96 7.29 11.65
N HIS A 99 10.91 7.91 12.34
CA HIS A 99 11.99 7.21 13.05
C HIS A 99 11.52 6.49 14.31
N SER A 100 10.44 6.93 14.95
CA SER A 100 9.82 6.23 16.09
C SER A 100 9.13 4.92 15.69
N GLY A 101 8.93 4.68 14.40
CA GLY A 101 8.16 3.53 13.90
C GLY A 101 6.65 3.70 14.03
N ARG A 102 6.16 4.88 14.43
CA ARG A 102 4.73 5.17 14.59
C ARG A 102 3.95 4.95 13.29
N ILE A 103 4.49 5.38 12.16
CA ILE A 103 3.90 5.16 10.82
C ILE A 103 3.76 3.66 10.54
N SER A 104 4.84 2.90 10.71
CA SER A 104 4.85 1.44 10.52
C SER A 104 3.82 0.75 11.41
N ALA A 105 3.72 1.14 12.69
CA ALA A 105 2.78 0.58 13.63
C ALA A 105 1.32 0.81 13.23
N ILE A 106 0.98 2.03 12.79
CA ILE A 106 -0.37 2.37 12.30
C ILE A 106 -0.70 1.52 11.07
N LEU A 107 0.18 1.51 10.06
CA LEU A 107 -0.10 0.87 8.79
C LEU A 107 -0.15 -0.67 8.89
N LYS A 108 0.71 -1.29 9.71
CA LYS A 108 0.70 -2.74 9.99
C LYS A 108 -0.56 -3.21 10.70
N ALA A 109 -1.24 -2.33 11.44
CA ALA A 109 -2.45 -2.67 12.18
C ALA A 109 -3.71 -2.68 11.28
N LEU A 110 -3.63 -2.15 10.06
CA LEU A 110 -4.75 -2.10 9.12
C LEU A 110 -5.04 -3.47 8.50
N PRO A 111 -6.30 -3.80 8.21
CA PRO A 111 -6.64 -5.03 7.49
C PRO A 111 -6.04 -4.98 6.09
N THR A 112 -5.44 -6.07 5.64
CA THR A 112 -4.99 -6.21 4.24
C THR A 112 -6.09 -6.85 3.38
N PRO A 113 -6.10 -6.58 2.06
CA PRO A 113 -6.98 -7.27 1.12
C PRO A 113 -6.94 -8.79 1.25
N PRO A 114 -8.07 -9.45 1.60
CA PRO A 114 -8.11 -10.89 1.72
C PRO A 114 -8.16 -11.56 0.35
N LYS A 115 -8.13 -12.90 0.37
CA LYS A 115 -8.52 -13.70 -0.80
C LYS A 115 -9.94 -13.35 -1.22
N GLN A 116 -10.12 -13.05 -2.50
CA GLN A 116 -11.41 -12.72 -3.13
C GLN A 116 -11.62 -13.45 -4.45
N GLN A 117 -10.58 -14.09 -4.99
CA GLN A 117 -10.63 -14.81 -6.26
C GLN A 117 -10.05 -16.21 -6.12
N GLY A 118 -10.40 -17.09 -7.05
CA GLY A 118 -9.90 -18.46 -7.14
C GLY A 118 -9.90 -18.95 -8.58
N LEU A 119 -9.23 -20.08 -8.82
CA LEU A 119 -9.42 -20.84 -10.05
C LEU A 119 -10.73 -21.62 -9.95
N ASN A 120 -11.47 -21.68 -11.04
CA ASN A 120 -12.71 -22.46 -11.11
C ASN A 120 -12.40 -23.96 -11.20
N PHE A 121 -12.00 -24.59 -10.10
CA PHE A 121 -11.78 -26.04 -10.07
C PHE A 121 -13.08 -26.87 -10.16
N TRP A 122 -14.24 -26.21 -10.10
CA TRP A 122 -15.57 -26.83 -10.14
C TRP A 122 -16.06 -27.11 -11.56
N GLU A 123 -15.49 -26.42 -12.54
CA GLU A 123 -15.72 -26.66 -13.95
C GLU A 123 -14.41 -27.20 -14.53
N MET A 124 -14.31 -28.52 -14.69
CA MET A 124 -13.23 -29.09 -15.49
C MET A 124 -13.40 -28.58 -16.92
N ASP A 125 -12.42 -27.85 -17.44
CA ASP A 125 -12.31 -27.75 -18.90
C ASP A 125 -11.95 -29.14 -19.44
N PRO A 126 -12.80 -29.78 -20.27
CA PRO A 126 -12.52 -31.10 -20.83
C PRO A 126 -11.30 -31.12 -21.76
N ARG A 127 -10.76 -29.95 -22.13
CA ARG A 127 -9.66 -29.79 -23.09
C ARG A 127 -8.31 -29.51 -22.41
N GLY A 128 -8.27 -29.38 -21.08
CA GLY A 128 -7.03 -29.14 -20.32
C GLY A 128 -6.52 -27.70 -20.37
N GLU A 129 -7.34 -26.75 -20.80
CA GLU A 129 -7.06 -25.31 -20.77
C GLU A 129 -7.09 -24.77 -19.34
N MET A 130 -6.56 -23.56 -19.16
CA MET A 130 -6.59 -22.86 -17.88
C MET A 130 -8.02 -22.77 -17.33
N THR A 131 -8.19 -23.20 -16.08
CA THR A 131 -9.44 -22.99 -15.34
C THR A 131 -9.65 -21.49 -15.18
N PRO A 132 -10.83 -20.95 -15.57
CA PRO A 132 -11.06 -19.50 -15.52
C PRO A 132 -11.01 -19.01 -14.08
N TYR A 133 -10.62 -17.75 -13.90
CA TYR A 133 -10.74 -17.10 -12.60
C TYR A 133 -12.22 -16.89 -12.25
N ILE A 134 -12.56 -17.10 -10.99
CA ILE A 134 -13.88 -16.80 -10.42
C ILE A 134 -13.74 -15.99 -9.13
N TRP A 135 -14.80 -15.28 -8.79
CA TRP A 135 -14.94 -14.67 -7.47
C TRP A 135 -15.22 -15.74 -6.41
N THR A 136 -14.54 -15.63 -5.28
CA THR A 136 -14.67 -16.54 -4.15
C THR A 136 -14.74 -15.77 -2.83
N LYS A 137 -15.26 -16.44 -1.81
CA LYS A 137 -15.16 -16.01 -0.42
C LYS A 137 -13.71 -16.17 0.06
N GLN A 138 -13.41 -15.61 1.22
CA GLN A 138 -12.05 -15.66 1.79
C GLN A 138 -11.58 -17.09 2.09
N ASP A 139 -12.50 -18.01 2.41
CA ASP A 139 -12.22 -19.43 2.60
C ASP A 139 -12.01 -20.21 1.28
N GLY A 140 -12.26 -19.56 0.13
CA GLY A 140 -12.15 -20.15 -1.20
C GLY A 140 -13.45 -20.72 -1.75
N GLU A 141 -14.54 -20.72 -0.99
CA GLU A 141 -15.86 -21.15 -1.46
C GLU A 141 -16.39 -20.22 -2.56
N ARG A 142 -17.18 -20.79 -3.47
CA ARG A 142 -17.86 -20.01 -4.52
C ARG A 142 -19.04 -19.25 -3.90
N TYR A 143 -19.31 -18.06 -4.42
CA TYR A 143 -20.57 -17.38 -4.13
C TYR A 143 -21.76 -18.13 -4.74
N GLY A 144 -22.88 -18.17 -4.03
CA GLY A 144 -24.15 -18.67 -4.57
C GLY A 144 -24.68 -17.82 -5.74
N PRO A 145 -25.65 -18.32 -6.53
CA PRO A 145 -26.19 -17.61 -7.69
C PRO A 145 -26.82 -16.25 -7.34
N ASP A 146 -27.37 -16.12 -6.13
CA ASP A 146 -28.03 -14.90 -5.63
C ASP A 146 -27.31 -14.31 -4.40
N GLU A 147 -26.10 -14.78 -4.10
CA GLU A 147 -25.34 -14.28 -2.95
C GLU A 147 -24.68 -12.95 -3.30
N GLU A 148 -24.98 -11.91 -2.51
CA GLU A 148 -24.31 -10.63 -2.66
C GLU A 148 -22.81 -10.74 -2.37
N ARG A 149 -22.03 -10.12 -3.23
CA ARG A 149 -20.57 -10.11 -3.14
C ARG A 149 -20.09 -8.77 -2.60
N PRO A 150 -19.14 -8.74 -1.65
CA PRO A 150 -18.52 -7.50 -1.22
C PRO A 150 -17.85 -6.76 -2.38
N PRO A 151 -17.69 -5.42 -2.29
CA PRO A 151 -16.87 -4.65 -3.21
C PRO A 151 -15.43 -5.20 -3.26
N VAL A 152 -14.81 -5.09 -4.43
CA VAL A 152 -13.42 -5.50 -4.62
C VAL A 152 -12.50 -4.61 -3.81
N PHE A 153 -11.70 -5.23 -2.94
CA PHE A 153 -10.73 -4.56 -2.09
C PHE A 153 -9.32 -4.96 -2.53
N LYS A 154 -8.52 -4.05 -3.07
CA LYS A 154 -7.13 -4.26 -3.51
C LYS A 154 -6.19 -3.23 -2.85
N CYS A 155 -4.92 -3.25 -3.22
CA CYS A 155 -3.92 -2.33 -2.68
C CYS A 155 -4.29 -0.85 -2.85
N ASN A 156 -4.92 -0.46 -3.96
CA ASN A 156 -5.37 0.91 -4.18
C ASN A 156 -6.51 1.30 -3.22
N GLU A 157 -7.47 0.41 -2.96
CA GLU A 157 -8.48 0.68 -1.93
C GLU A 157 -7.86 0.71 -0.53
N TRP A 158 -6.90 -0.18 -0.23
CA TRP A 158 -6.18 -0.15 1.05
C TRP A 158 -5.48 1.20 1.25
N THR A 159 -4.77 1.69 0.24
CA THR A 159 -4.07 2.98 0.29
C THR A 159 -5.05 4.14 0.49
N ASN A 160 -6.09 4.24 -0.35
CA ASN A 160 -6.97 5.40 -0.37
C ASN A 160 -8.03 5.41 0.73
N GLN A 161 -8.57 4.25 1.10
CA GLN A 161 -9.70 4.15 2.03
C GLN A 161 -9.28 3.82 3.46
N TYR A 162 -8.08 3.29 3.68
CA TYR A 162 -7.60 2.88 5.01
C TYR A 162 -6.32 3.61 5.40
N ALA A 163 -5.25 3.47 4.62
CA ALA A 163 -3.93 3.95 5.01
C ALA A 163 -3.84 5.48 5.10
N LEU A 164 -4.26 6.19 4.04
CA LEU A 164 -4.24 7.65 4.03
C LEU A 164 -5.17 8.24 5.10
N PRO A 165 -6.44 7.80 5.25
CA PRO A 165 -7.28 8.24 6.36
C PRO A 165 -6.66 7.97 7.74
N ALA A 166 -6.13 6.76 7.99
CA ALA A 166 -5.55 6.42 9.29
C ALA A 166 -4.36 7.31 9.66
N LEU A 167 -3.49 7.64 8.71
CA LEU A 167 -2.37 8.56 8.97
C LEU A 167 -2.83 10.00 9.19
N ARG A 168 -3.88 10.46 8.49
CA ARG A 168 -4.47 11.79 8.69
C ARG A 168 -5.15 11.90 10.05
N ASP A 169 -5.97 10.93 10.40
CA ASP A 169 -6.70 10.88 11.67
C ASP A 169 -5.75 10.79 12.87
N ALA A 170 -4.59 10.14 12.71
CA ALA A 170 -3.53 10.10 13.71
C ALA A 170 -2.72 11.42 13.78
N GLY A 171 -2.97 12.39 12.90
CA GLY A 171 -2.20 13.64 12.80
C GLY A 171 -0.77 13.45 12.31
N VAL A 172 -0.47 12.30 11.69
CA VAL A 172 0.86 11.94 11.19
C VAL A 172 1.07 12.51 9.79
N LEU A 173 0.12 12.27 8.88
CA LEU A 173 0.13 12.86 7.54
C LEU A 173 -0.50 14.25 7.56
N ARG A 174 0.28 15.25 7.14
CA ARG A 174 -0.15 16.65 7.01
C ARG A 174 -0.30 16.99 5.54
N ASP A 175 -1.51 17.33 5.11
CA ASP A 175 -1.80 17.65 3.70
C ASP A 175 -1.02 18.91 3.23
N MET A 176 -0.82 19.01 1.91
CA MET A 176 -0.24 20.20 1.30
C MET A 176 -1.21 21.38 1.46
N THR A 177 -0.78 22.41 2.20
CA THR A 177 -1.55 23.63 2.45
C THR A 177 -1.53 24.58 1.27
#